data_AF-A0A522UGT0-F1
#
_entry.id   AF-A0A522UGT0-F1
#
_cell.length_a   1.000
_cell.length_b   1.000
_cell.length_c   1.000
_cell.angle_alpha   90.00
_cell.angle_beta   90.00
_cell.angle_gamma   90.00
#
_symmetry.space_group_name_H-M   'P 1'
#
loop_
_entity.id
_entity.type
_entity.pdbx_description
1 polymer ?
#
loop_
_entity_poly.entity_id
_entity_poly.type
_entity_poly.pdbx_seq_one_letter_code
_entity_poly.pdbx_strand_id
1 'polypeptide(L)'
;MRIVQMRVYKFVELSKKSQDRVIARFRDSNDESILESNMRERLDELLKENNIESIDDDRLEVYYSLSYAQGDGAMFTGRFKWGCYYVTVTHIGNYSHCNAKNIEMVSDAGYDEHDEVVFNDIYVSIAKQLEGFGYDEIEYQNSEDVIKETIDANGYEFYDDGSIYVG
;
A
#
# COMPACT_ATOMS: atom_id res chain seq x y z
N MET A 1 5.13 -2.15 -49.87
CA MET A 1 4.45 -2.00 -48.57
C MET A 1 3.50 -3.18 -48.41
N ARG A 2 3.71 -4.06 -47.41
CA ARG A 2 2.75 -5.11 -47.08
C ARG A 2 1.87 -4.59 -45.95
N ILE A 3 0.56 -4.59 -46.17
CA ILE A 3 -0.42 -4.31 -45.12
C ILE A 3 -0.69 -5.65 -44.42
N VAL A 4 -0.39 -5.74 -43.12
CA VAL A 4 -0.78 -6.87 -42.28
C VAL A 4 -2.05 -6.44 -41.55
N GLN A 5 -3.16 -7.15 -41.76
CA GLN A 5 -4.36 -6.96 -40.97
C GLN A 5 -4.27 -7.85 -39.73
N MET A 6 -4.32 -7.23 -38.56
CA MET A 6 -4.37 -7.92 -37.26
C MET A 6 -5.75 -7.76 -36.66
N ARG A 7 -6.27 -8.83 -36.06
CA ARG A 7 -7.55 -8.81 -35.34
C ARG A 7 -7.29 -8.50 -33.87
N VAL A 8 -8.13 -7.65 -33.31
CA VAL A 8 -8.17 -7.34 -31.88
C VAL A 8 -9.47 -7.89 -31.30
N TYR A 9 -9.44 -8.23 -30.01
CA TYR A 9 -10.48 -8.93 -29.30
C TYR A 9 -10.71 -8.30 -27.93
N LYS A 10 -11.95 -8.36 -27.45
CA LYS A 10 -12.24 -8.13 -26.03
C LYS A 10 -11.77 -9.32 -25.20
N PHE A 11 -11.52 -9.10 -23.91
CA PHE A 11 -11.07 -10.17 -23.00
C PHE A 11 -11.96 -11.42 -23.04
N VAL A 12 -13.28 -11.24 -23.03
CA VAL A 12 -14.26 -12.36 -23.06
C VAL A 12 -14.25 -13.16 -24.37
N GLU A 13 -13.71 -12.60 -25.46
CA GLU A 13 -13.62 -13.23 -26.78
C GLU A 13 -12.33 -14.07 -26.95
N LEU A 14 -11.37 -13.90 -26.04
CA LEU A 14 -10.11 -14.63 -26.04
C LEU A 14 -10.30 -16.11 -25.66
N SER A 15 -9.38 -16.96 -26.13
CA SER A 15 -9.28 -18.33 -25.61
C SER A 15 -8.96 -18.32 -24.11
N LYS A 16 -9.39 -19.34 -23.36
CA LYS A 16 -9.09 -19.43 -21.92
C LYS A 16 -7.58 -19.32 -21.62
N LYS A 17 -6.74 -19.96 -22.44
CA LYS A 17 -5.28 -19.86 -22.35
C LYS A 17 -4.78 -18.41 -22.51
N SER A 18 -5.38 -17.64 -23.41
CA SER A 18 -5.02 -16.23 -23.63
C SER A 18 -5.54 -15.35 -22.50
N GLN A 19 -6.74 -15.61 -21.97
CA GLN A 19 -7.28 -14.93 -20.79
C GLN A 19 -6.39 -15.13 -19.57
N ASP A 20 -5.95 -16.36 -19.31
CA ASP A 20 -5.07 -16.66 -18.17
C ASP A 20 -3.73 -15.92 -18.28
N ARG A 21 -3.20 -15.76 -19.51
CA ARG A 21 -1.99 -14.95 -19.76
C ARG A 21 -2.21 -13.47 -19.52
N VAL A 22 -3.37 -12.93 -19.93
CA VAL A 22 -3.73 -11.54 -19.65
C VAL A 22 -3.79 -11.32 -18.15
N ILE A 23 -4.54 -12.15 -17.42
CA ILE A 23 -4.66 -12.05 -15.96
C ILE A 23 -3.28 -12.09 -15.28
N ALA A 24 -2.42 -13.04 -15.68
CA ALA A 24 -1.07 -13.14 -15.12
C ALA A 24 -0.25 -11.86 -15.36
N ARG A 25 -0.32 -11.26 -16.56
CA ARG A 25 0.38 -10.01 -16.85
C ARG A 25 -0.11 -8.85 -15.99
N PHE A 26 -1.42 -8.74 -15.77
CA PHE A 26 -1.98 -7.68 -14.92
C PHE A 26 -1.54 -7.81 -13.46
N ARG A 27 -1.41 -9.05 -12.95
CA ARG A 27 -0.85 -9.30 -11.62
C ARG A 27 0.61 -8.87 -11.52
N ASP A 28 1.41 -9.17 -12.54
CA ASP A 28 2.83 -8.82 -12.57
C ASP A 28 3.07 -7.30 -12.77
N SER A 29 2.09 -6.59 -13.33
CA SER A 29 2.17 -5.16 -13.63
C SER A 29 1.41 -4.28 -12.64
N ASN A 30 0.89 -4.85 -11.54
CA ASN A 30 -0.06 -4.12 -10.69
C ASN A 30 0.62 -2.88 -10.10
N ASP A 31 -0.05 -1.74 -10.29
CA ASP A 31 0.48 -0.41 -10.08
C ASP A 31 0.46 -0.06 -8.59
N GLU A 32 1.65 0.04 -7.97
CA GLU A 32 1.84 0.33 -6.55
C GLU A 32 1.17 1.65 -6.08
N SER A 33 0.76 2.51 -7.00
CA SER A 33 0.17 3.83 -6.70
C SER A 33 -1.19 3.80 -5.99
N ILE A 34 -2.03 2.79 -6.26
CA ILE A 34 -3.33 2.65 -5.57
C ILE A 34 -3.11 2.18 -4.12
N LEU A 35 -2.18 1.24 -3.93
CA LEU A 35 -1.83 0.73 -2.61
C LEU A 35 -1.34 1.85 -1.68
N GLU A 36 -0.46 2.73 -2.17
CA GLU A 36 0.03 3.86 -1.36
C GLU A 36 -1.13 4.75 -0.85
N SER A 37 -2.09 5.07 -1.74
CA SER A 37 -3.24 5.91 -1.39
C SER A 37 -4.12 5.25 -0.32
N ASN A 38 -4.43 3.97 -0.50
CA ASN A 38 -5.25 3.20 0.44
C ASN A 38 -4.54 3.04 1.80
N MET A 39 -3.23 2.81 1.80
CA MET A 39 -2.41 2.71 3.02
C MET A 39 -2.40 4.02 3.81
N ARG A 40 -2.32 5.17 3.13
CA ARG A 40 -2.40 6.50 3.75
C ARG A 40 -3.77 6.75 4.38
N GLU A 41 -4.85 6.45 3.65
CA GLU A 41 -6.21 6.58 4.19
C GLU A 41 -6.42 5.70 5.43
N ARG A 42 -5.94 4.45 5.39
CA ARG A 42 -6.03 3.54 6.53
C ARG A 42 -5.20 4.02 7.72
N LEU A 43 -4.03 4.63 7.50
CA LEU A 43 -3.25 5.23 8.57
C LEU A 43 -4.03 6.36 9.26
N ASP A 44 -4.68 7.23 8.50
CA ASP A 44 -5.46 8.33 9.06
C ASP A 44 -6.61 7.84 9.95
N GLU A 45 -7.28 6.75 9.57
CA GLU A 45 -8.30 6.11 10.41
C GLU A 45 -7.69 5.58 11.72
N LEU A 46 -6.59 4.84 11.63
CA LEU A 46 -5.92 4.25 12.78
C LEU A 46 -5.37 5.30 13.75
N LEU A 47 -4.85 6.42 13.25
CA LEU A 47 -4.41 7.54 14.08
C LEU A 47 -5.59 8.13 14.87
N LYS A 48 -6.73 8.36 14.20
CA LYS A 48 -7.96 8.87 14.84
C LYS A 48 -8.50 7.91 15.90
N GLU A 49 -8.53 6.61 15.60
CA GLU A 49 -8.94 5.57 16.55
C GLU A 49 -8.10 5.56 17.83
N ASN A 50 -6.81 5.93 17.72
CA ASN A 50 -5.86 5.97 18.84
C ASN A 50 -5.68 7.37 19.46
N ASN A 51 -6.50 8.35 19.09
CA ASN A 51 -6.41 9.75 19.56
C ASN A 51 -5.03 10.37 19.29
N ILE A 52 -4.46 10.07 18.12
CA ILE A 52 -3.21 10.65 17.63
C ILE A 52 -3.56 11.64 16.52
N GLU A 53 -3.13 12.89 16.67
CA GLU A 53 -3.33 13.93 15.66
C GLU A 53 -2.03 14.11 14.86
N SER A 54 -2.09 14.07 13.53
CA SER A 54 -0.97 14.52 12.70
C SER A 54 -0.85 16.05 12.75
N ILE A 55 0.38 16.56 12.88
CA ILE A 55 0.68 17.99 13.00
C ILE A 55 1.17 18.57 11.66
N ASP A 56 1.73 17.72 10.80
CA ASP A 56 2.38 18.11 9.54
C ASP A 56 2.15 16.99 8.52
N ASP A 57 0.97 17.00 7.90
CA ASP A 57 0.53 15.97 6.95
C ASP A 57 1.48 15.84 5.75
N ASP A 58 2.16 16.93 5.38
CA ASP A 58 3.19 16.95 4.32
C ASP A 58 4.43 16.12 4.66
N ARG A 59 4.59 15.69 5.92
CA ARG A 59 5.68 14.80 6.38
C ARG A 59 5.19 13.43 6.83
N LEU A 60 3.90 13.17 6.71
CA LEU A 60 3.33 11.87 7.01
C LEU A 60 3.68 10.93 5.85
N GLU A 61 4.43 9.87 6.14
CA GLU A 61 4.88 8.91 5.13
C GLU A 61 4.61 7.50 5.62
N VAL A 62 4.14 6.63 4.71
CA VAL A 62 3.97 5.20 4.98
C VAL A 62 5.03 4.44 4.20
N TYR A 63 5.85 3.70 4.92
CA TYR A 63 6.85 2.81 4.34
C TYR A 63 6.40 1.37 4.51
N TYR A 64 6.51 0.57 3.45
CA TYR A 64 6.16 -0.83 3.51
C TYR A 64 7.07 -1.69 2.63
N SER A 65 7.20 -2.96 3.00
CA SER A 65 7.76 -4.04 2.21
C SER A 65 6.81 -5.22 2.37
N LEU A 66 6.04 -5.56 1.34
CA LEU A 66 4.94 -6.53 1.40
C LEU A 66 5.14 -7.65 0.36
N SER A 67 6.35 -8.21 0.32
CA SER A 67 6.76 -9.26 -0.63
C SER A 67 6.67 -10.68 -0.05
N TYR A 68 6.00 -10.86 1.09
CA TYR A 68 5.90 -12.12 1.84
C TYR A 68 7.27 -12.70 2.26
N ALA A 69 8.25 -11.83 2.56
CA ALA A 69 9.59 -12.18 2.98
C ALA A 69 9.83 -11.93 4.49
N GLN A 70 10.83 -12.60 5.07
CA GLN A 70 11.21 -12.37 6.46
C GLN A 70 11.82 -10.96 6.62
N GLY A 71 11.20 -10.12 7.45
CA GLY A 71 11.61 -8.72 7.66
C GLY A 71 10.75 -7.69 6.93
N ASP A 72 9.75 -8.17 6.19
CA ASP A 72 8.66 -7.36 5.67
C ASP A 72 7.82 -6.73 6.78
N GLY A 73 7.06 -5.71 6.41
CA GLY A 73 6.16 -5.02 7.31
C GLY A 73 5.70 -3.69 6.74
N ALA A 74 5.00 -2.96 7.60
CA ALA A 74 4.72 -1.55 7.39
C ALA A 74 5.23 -0.73 8.57
N MET A 75 5.48 0.54 8.32
CA MET A 75 5.76 1.54 9.33
C MET A 75 5.36 2.91 8.80
N PHE A 76 5.33 3.91 9.67
CA PHE A 76 5.00 5.28 9.30
C PHE A 76 5.89 6.28 10.03
N THR A 77 6.17 7.41 9.38
CA THR A 77 6.90 8.53 9.96
C THR A 77 6.06 9.78 9.94
N GLY A 78 6.38 10.72 10.81
CA GLY A 78 5.66 11.98 10.86
C GLY A 78 5.83 12.67 12.21
N ARG A 79 5.04 13.74 12.37
CA ARG A 79 4.95 14.50 13.61
C ARG A 79 3.53 14.43 14.11
N PHE A 80 3.39 14.04 15.37
CA PHE A 80 2.13 13.71 15.97
C PHE A 80 1.93 14.43 17.29
N LYS A 81 0.68 14.68 17.63
CA LYS A 81 0.26 15.06 18.97
C LYS A 81 -0.50 13.89 19.59
N TRP A 82 -0.11 13.52 20.79
CA TRP A 82 -0.75 12.45 21.56
C TRP A 82 -0.86 12.88 23.02
N GLY A 83 -2.09 13.18 23.47
CA GLY A 83 -2.30 13.80 24.78
C GLY A 83 -1.58 15.15 24.91
N CYS A 84 -0.65 15.24 25.86
CA CYS A 84 0.22 16.41 26.06
C CYS A 84 1.57 16.31 25.34
N TYR A 85 1.83 15.22 24.63
CA TYR A 85 3.10 14.98 23.95
C TYR A 85 3.07 15.43 22.50
N TYR A 86 4.21 15.98 22.08
CA TYR A 86 4.59 16.12 20.67
C TYR A 86 5.58 15.03 20.36
N VAL A 87 5.24 14.16 19.40
CA VAL A 87 6.00 12.97 19.05
C VAL A 87 6.53 13.10 17.63
N THR A 88 7.82 12.88 17.44
CA THR A 88 8.44 12.78 16.11
C THR A 88 8.89 11.35 15.90
N VAL A 89 8.41 10.74 14.81
CA VAL A 89 8.85 9.40 14.40
C VAL A 89 9.65 9.53 13.11
N THR A 90 10.86 8.97 13.09
CA THR A 90 11.73 8.94 11.90
C THR A 90 12.11 7.51 11.54
N HIS A 91 12.33 7.26 10.25
CA HIS A 91 12.78 5.98 9.72
C HIS A 91 14.27 5.79 9.97
N ILE A 92 14.67 4.59 10.41
CA ILE A 92 16.07 4.19 10.56
C ILE A 92 16.36 2.88 9.84
N GLY A 93 17.55 2.77 9.25
CA GLY A 93 17.98 1.57 8.55
C GLY A 93 17.40 1.46 7.13
N ASN A 94 17.49 0.25 6.56
CA ASN A 94 17.11 -0.02 5.17
C ASN A 94 15.83 -0.84 5.03
N TYR A 95 15.23 -1.24 6.15
CA TYR A 95 14.03 -2.09 6.16
C TYR A 95 12.82 -1.28 6.58
N SER A 96 11.65 -1.62 6.05
CA SER A 96 10.38 -0.94 6.31
C SER A 96 9.51 -1.82 7.20
N HIS A 97 9.85 -1.94 8.49
CA HIS A 97 9.04 -2.68 9.47
C HIS A 97 8.90 -1.88 10.76
N CYS A 98 7.97 -2.29 11.63
CA CYS A 98 7.58 -1.55 12.83
C CYS A 98 8.71 -1.20 13.84
N ASN A 99 9.90 -1.82 13.76
CA ASN A 99 11.03 -1.52 14.64
C ASN A 99 12.13 -0.70 13.94
N ALA A 100 11.99 -0.41 12.65
CA ALA A 100 12.91 0.42 11.88
C ALA A 100 12.65 1.92 12.12
N LYS A 101 12.47 2.31 13.38
CA LYS A 101 12.07 3.68 13.75
C LYS A 101 12.89 4.23 14.90
N ASN A 102 12.98 5.55 14.95
CA ASN A 102 13.29 6.31 16.17
C ASN A 102 12.04 7.09 16.59
N ILE A 103 11.78 7.16 17.90
CA ILE A 103 10.68 7.93 18.48
C ILE A 103 11.29 8.98 19.42
N GLU A 104 10.95 10.25 19.19
CA GLU A 104 11.35 11.35 20.05
C GLU A 104 10.09 12.01 20.61
N MET A 105 9.94 12.05 21.94
CA MET A 105 8.78 12.62 22.62
C MET A 105 9.18 13.85 23.44
N VAL A 106 8.43 14.94 23.29
CA VAL A 106 8.57 16.15 24.10
C VAL A 106 7.23 16.57 24.71
N SER A 107 7.26 17.06 25.94
CA SER A 107 6.09 17.54 26.68
C SER A 107 6.48 18.72 27.56
N ASP A 108 5.64 19.75 27.58
CA ASP A 108 5.80 20.92 28.46
C ASP A 108 5.40 20.60 29.91
N ALA A 109 4.69 19.49 30.14
CA ALA A 109 4.19 19.07 31.46
C ALA A 109 5.14 18.12 32.20
N GLY A 110 6.25 17.72 31.56
CA GLY A 110 7.18 16.69 32.05
C GLY A 110 7.18 15.44 31.17
N TYR A 111 8.27 14.69 31.24
CA TYR A 111 8.48 13.45 30.49
C TYR A 111 8.36 12.26 31.44
N ASP A 112 7.60 11.24 31.03
CA ASP A 112 7.47 9.95 31.72
C ASP A 112 7.92 8.84 30.76
N GLU A 113 8.92 8.04 31.15
CA GLU A 113 9.40 6.88 30.39
C GLU A 113 8.27 5.86 30.15
N HIS A 114 7.28 5.78 31.04
CA HIS A 114 6.12 4.90 30.86
C HIS A 114 5.31 5.28 29.62
N ASP A 115 5.12 6.58 29.38
CA ASP A 115 4.33 7.07 28.25
C ASP A 115 5.03 6.82 26.91
N GLU A 116 6.37 6.80 26.88
CA GLU A 116 7.13 6.39 25.69
C GLU A 116 6.90 4.91 25.34
N VAL A 117 6.89 4.03 26.34
CA VAL A 117 6.58 2.60 26.14
C VAL A 117 5.15 2.43 25.62
N VAL A 118 4.19 3.14 26.23
CA VAL A 118 2.78 3.09 25.81
C VAL A 118 2.61 3.59 24.37
N PHE A 119 3.23 4.71 24.01
CA PHE A 119 3.17 5.23 22.64
C PHE A 119 3.81 4.26 21.65
N ASN A 120 4.96 3.67 21.99
CA ASN A 120 5.61 2.68 21.13
C ASN A 120 4.71 1.44 20.91
N ASP A 121 4.01 0.97 21.94
CA ASP A 121 3.09 -0.18 21.80
C ASP A 121 1.91 0.15 20.89
N ILE A 122 1.34 1.35 21.01
CA ILE A 122 0.30 1.85 20.11
C ILE A 122 0.83 1.93 18.68
N TYR A 123 2.01 2.53 18.49
CA TYR A 123 2.65 2.62 17.18
C TYR A 123 2.83 1.25 16.55
N VAL A 124 3.37 0.27 17.28
CA VAL A 124 3.61 -1.09 16.77
C VAL A 124 2.30 -1.77 16.41
N SER A 125 1.24 -1.54 17.19
CA SER A 125 -0.10 -2.03 16.87
C SER A 125 -0.64 -1.45 15.56
N ILE A 126 -0.52 -0.14 15.35
CA ILE A 126 -0.93 0.52 14.10
C ILE A 126 -0.13 -0.01 12.91
N ALA A 127 1.20 -0.09 13.04
CA ALA A 127 2.09 -0.58 11.99
C ALA A 127 1.75 -2.02 11.55
N LYS A 128 1.41 -2.91 12.48
CA LYS A 128 0.97 -4.28 12.16
C LYS A 128 -0.40 -4.35 11.49
N GLN A 129 -1.31 -3.44 11.87
CA GLN A 129 -2.61 -3.35 11.20
C GLN A 129 -2.48 -2.84 9.77
N LEU A 130 -1.58 -1.86 9.54
CA LEU A 130 -1.23 -1.41 8.19
C LEU A 130 -0.60 -2.52 7.35
N GLU A 131 0.30 -3.30 7.94
CA GLU A 131 0.91 -4.46 7.27
C GLU A 131 -0.17 -5.46 6.81
N GLY A 132 -1.07 -5.86 7.72
CA GLY A 132 -2.17 -6.77 7.37
C GLY A 132 -3.08 -6.19 6.29
N PHE A 133 -3.48 -4.93 6.43
CA PHE A 133 -4.30 -4.24 5.43
C PHE A 133 -3.61 -4.18 4.06
N GLY A 134 -2.31 -3.90 4.03
CA GLY A 134 -1.55 -3.86 2.78
C GLY A 134 -1.51 -5.21 2.07
N TYR A 135 -1.36 -6.32 2.82
CA TYR A 135 -1.47 -7.66 2.23
C TYR A 135 -2.87 -7.94 1.69
N ASP A 136 -3.92 -7.60 2.44
CA ASP A 136 -5.31 -7.78 2.01
C ASP A 136 -5.60 -6.98 0.72
N GLU A 137 -5.10 -5.75 0.62
CA GLU A 137 -5.21 -4.90 -0.57
C GLU A 137 -4.48 -5.50 -1.79
N ILE A 138 -3.26 -6.01 -1.60
CA ILE A 138 -2.50 -6.69 -2.66
C ILE A 138 -3.26 -7.93 -3.15
N GLU A 139 -3.84 -8.72 -2.25
CA GLU A 139 -4.64 -9.89 -2.62
C GLU A 139 -5.91 -9.49 -3.38
N TYR A 140 -6.61 -8.45 -2.90
CA TYR A 140 -7.82 -7.92 -3.52
C TYR A 140 -7.54 -7.41 -4.94
N GLN A 141 -6.51 -6.57 -5.11
CA GLN A 141 -6.14 -6.00 -6.41
C GLN A 141 -5.64 -7.06 -7.40
N ASN A 142 -5.05 -8.16 -6.91
CA ASN A 142 -4.63 -9.29 -7.74
C ASN A 142 -5.73 -10.33 -7.99
N SER A 143 -6.93 -10.12 -7.43
CA SER A 143 -8.07 -11.00 -7.64
C SER A 143 -8.51 -10.97 -9.11
N GLU A 144 -9.00 -12.11 -9.59
CA GLU A 144 -9.42 -12.24 -10.99
C GLU A 144 -10.58 -11.29 -11.34
N ASP A 145 -11.46 -11.02 -10.38
CA ASP A 145 -12.63 -10.16 -10.60
C ASP A 145 -12.24 -8.69 -10.73
N VAL A 146 -11.37 -8.16 -9.85
CA VAL A 146 -10.87 -6.79 -9.93
C VAL A 146 -10.08 -6.55 -11.22
N ILE A 147 -9.27 -7.53 -11.64
CA ILE A 147 -8.53 -7.45 -12.91
C ILE A 147 -9.49 -7.37 -14.10
N LYS A 148 -10.56 -8.19 -14.12
CA LYS A 148 -11.57 -8.14 -15.18
C LYS A 148 -12.31 -6.81 -15.21
N GLU A 149 -12.70 -6.30 -14.04
CA GLU A 149 -13.36 -4.99 -13.92
C GLU A 149 -12.45 -3.87 -14.43
N THR A 150 -11.16 -3.92 -14.08
CA THR A 150 -10.15 -2.98 -14.57
C THR A 150 -10.03 -3.04 -16.09
N ILE A 151 -9.98 -4.24 -16.66
CA ILE A 151 -9.91 -4.45 -18.11
C ILE A 151 -11.13 -3.87 -18.83
N ASP A 152 -12.33 -4.12 -18.30
CA ASP A 152 -13.58 -3.65 -18.89
C ASP A 152 -13.72 -2.12 -18.77
N ALA A 153 -13.44 -1.57 -17.58
CA ALA A 153 -13.53 -0.13 -17.30
C ALA A 153 -12.57 0.70 -18.14
N ASN A 154 -11.36 0.18 -18.43
CA ASN A 154 -10.38 0.85 -19.28
C ASN A 154 -10.57 0.54 -20.78
N GLY A 155 -11.50 -0.37 -21.13
CA GLY A 155 -11.78 -0.75 -22.51
C GLY A 155 -10.60 -1.39 -23.22
N TYR A 156 -9.75 -2.14 -22.52
CA TYR A 156 -8.59 -2.77 -23.13
C TYR A 156 -8.98 -3.80 -24.19
N GLU A 157 -8.27 -3.75 -25.31
CA GLU A 157 -8.37 -4.73 -26.39
C GLU A 157 -7.06 -5.52 -26.49
N PHE A 158 -7.16 -6.75 -27.00
CA PHE A 158 -6.06 -7.71 -26.99
C PHE A 158 -5.88 -8.38 -28.34
N TYR A 159 -4.65 -8.77 -28.64
CA TYR A 159 -4.36 -9.73 -29.71
C TYR A 159 -4.71 -11.17 -29.28
N ASP A 160 -4.74 -12.10 -30.23
CA ASP A 160 -5.11 -13.50 -29.99
C ASP A 160 -4.21 -14.21 -28.97
N ASP A 161 -2.95 -13.78 -28.88
CA ASP A 161 -1.98 -14.26 -27.90
C ASP A 161 -2.18 -13.68 -26.48
N GLY A 162 -3.06 -12.67 -26.31
CA GLY A 162 -3.33 -11.99 -25.05
C GLY A 162 -2.39 -10.81 -24.77
N SER A 163 -1.61 -10.34 -25.74
CA SER A 163 -0.90 -9.07 -25.61
C SER A 163 -1.85 -7.89 -25.81
N ILE A 164 -1.63 -6.81 -25.06
CA ILE A 164 -2.46 -5.59 -25.09
C ILE A 164 -2.27 -4.89 -26.44
N TYR A 165 -3.37 -4.50 -27.06
CA TYR A 165 -3.36 -3.60 -28.20
C TYR A 165 -3.20 -2.16 -27.73
N VAL A 166 -2.18 -1.47 -28.24
CA VAL A 166 -1.96 -0.04 -28.02
C VAL A 166 -2.24 0.66 -29.35
N GLY A 167 -3.35 1.40 -29.41
CA GLY A 167 -3.82 2.16 -30.57
C GLY A 167 -3.20 3.55 -30.67
#